data_AF-A0A671K747-F1
#
_entry.id   AF-A0A671K747-F1
#
_cell.length_a   1.000
_cell.length_b   1.000
_cell.length_c   1.000
_cell.angle_alpha   90.00
_cell.angle_beta   90.00
_cell.angle_gamma   90.00
#
_symmetry.space_group_name_H-M   'P 1'
#
loop_
_entity.id
_entity.type
_entity.pdbx_description
1 polymer ?
#
loop_
_entity_poly.entity_id
_entity_poly.type
_entity_poly.pdbx_seq_one_letter_code
_entity_poly.pdbx_strand_id
1 'polypeptide(L)'
;VSPLHLIHNQDPWNDSLIGGVTIRKNERTGNIFIARVIHGGLADRSGLLHPGDKLVEVNGQKVRGLQPERVIQTLVQSQGNILFKVIPNSPQPANSQPLYMRAMVDYSPLQDPAIPCPDAGMAFSKGDLLEIVDQRDIRWWQARKLHSASLCCGLIPSTNQFRYKQRELWWSQPYQAHTCIRPCIESFLIKNKRKPSCYSCGVSSCYNTSATICEEVLHYQRHIDDPPRLIVLIGPSGVGVNELRRRLIKINPNTYQGPISYTTRSQKMGEKNGREYNFVTKEVFAYMVVNHKFLEYGEHNGHMYGTSLDSVKDVLDNGKICVIDLEPHCIHSVRTKTLKPYIIFVRPPSPARMRQTRKDPHFLDKDFEEIEEASRTMEAKHRQYFDCVIVNDDLQDSCMDLFTAIQHAQEEPQWIPANCDAFGAETEA
;
A
#
# COMPACT_ATOMS: atom_id res chain seq x y z
N VAL A 1 -15.21 -34.42 0.94
CA VAL A 1 -15.28 -34.44 -0.54
C VAL A 1 -15.37 -32.99 -0.99
N SER A 2 -14.25 -32.39 -1.40
CA SER A 2 -14.24 -31.03 -1.95
C SER A 2 -14.19 -31.14 -3.47
N PRO A 3 -14.98 -30.34 -4.22
CA PRO A 3 -15.01 -30.46 -5.67
C PRO A 3 -13.69 -29.97 -6.27
N LEU A 4 -13.04 -30.82 -7.07
CA LEU A 4 -11.97 -30.42 -7.98
C LEU A 4 -12.55 -29.38 -8.95
N HIS A 5 -12.18 -28.11 -8.77
CA HIS A 5 -12.49 -27.04 -9.72
C HIS A 5 -11.36 -26.96 -10.76
N LEU A 6 -11.71 -26.94 -12.05
CA LEU A 6 -10.79 -26.93 -13.19
C LEU A 6 -11.42 -26.18 -14.37
N ILE A 7 -10.69 -25.21 -14.93
CA ILE A 7 -11.04 -24.44 -16.14
C ILE A 7 -9.76 -24.30 -17.00
N HIS A 8 -9.91 -23.94 -18.28
CA HIS A 8 -8.99 -24.16 -19.40
C HIS A 8 -8.26 -22.86 -19.83
N ASN A 9 -7.02 -22.93 -20.35
CA ASN A 9 -6.50 -21.86 -21.23
C ASN A 9 -5.42 -22.32 -22.24
N GLN A 10 -5.28 -21.56 -23.34
CA GLN A 10 -4.34 -21.78 -24.46
C GLN A 10 -3.23 -20.73 -24.43
N ASP A 11 -1.97 -21.08 -24.15
CA ASP A 11 -0.78 -20.25 -24.45
C ASP A 11 0.56 -21.01 -24.25
N PRO A 12 1.70 -20.53 -24.80
CA PRO A 12 2.89 -21.35 -25.10
C PRO A 12 3.76 -21.82 -23.91
N TRP A 13 3.38 -21.50 -22.67
CA TRP A 13 4.05 -21.98 -21.43
C TRP A 13 3.12 -22.84 -20.54
N ASN A 14 2.09 -23.45 -21.12
CA ASN A 14 0.92 -24.07 -20.47
C ASN A 14 1.25 -25.02 -19.29
N ASP A 15 1.19 -24.49 -18.08
CA ASP A 15 1.11 -25.27 -16.84
C ASP A 15 -0.37 -25.52 -16.52
N SER A 16 -0.71 -26.77 -16.17
CA SER A 16 -2.08 -27.18 -15.85
C SER A 16 -2.22 -27.56 -14.38
N LEU A 17 -3.17 -26.96 -13.64
CA LEU A 17 -3.35 -27.17 -12.19
C LEU A 17 -4.21 -28.40 -11.87
N ILE A 18 -3.71 -29.29 -11.02
CA ILE A 18 -4.38 -30.54 -10.59
C ILE A 18 -4.06 -30.78 -9.11
N GLY A 19 -5.07 -30.87 -8.24
CA GLY A 19 -4.86 -31.34 -6.86
C GLY A 19 -3.82 -30.52 -6.06
N GLY A 20 -3.58 -29.27 -6.44
CA GLY A 20 -2.50 -28.43 -5.89
C GLY A 20 -1.14 -28.65 -6.55
N VAL A 21 -1.07 -29.07 -7.81
CA VAL A 21 0.18 -29.29 -8.57
C VAL A 21 0.01 -28.74 -9.97
N THR A 22 1.01 -28.05 -10.51
CA THR A 22 1.05 -27.77 -11.95
C THR A 22 1.90 -28.79 -12.69
N ILE A 23 1.44 -29.24 -13.85
CA ILE A 23 2.19 -30.15 -14.72
C ILE A 23 2.59 -29.47 -16.02
N ARG A 24 3.71 -29.91 -16.59
CA ARG A 24 4.25 -29.42 -17.86
C ARG A 24 4.75 -30.55 -18.73
N LYS A 25 4.53 -30.42 -20.04
CA LYS A 25 5.05 -31.34 -21.04
C LYS A 25 6.38 -30.85 -21.58
N ASN A 26 7.31 -31.78 -21.76
CA ASN A 26 8.55 -31.56 -22.50
C ASN A 26 8.31 -31.89 -23.97
N GLU A 27 8.26 -30.88 -24.84
CA GLU A 27 7.94 -31.04 -26.27
C GLU A 27 8.86 -32.02 -27.01
N ARG A 28 10.15 -32.02 -26.70
CA ARG A 28 11.14 -32.87 -27.38
C ARG A 28 10.99 -34.35 -27.02
N THR A 29 10.63 -34.66 -25.78
CA THR A 29 10.62 -36.05 -25.28
C THR A 29 9.22 -36.63 -25.08
N GLY A 30 8.20 -35.76 -25.08
CA GLY A 30 6.81 -36.09 -24.74
C GLY A 30 6.60 -36.49 -23.29
N ASN A 31 7.60 -36.33 -22.42
CA ASN A 31 7.48 -36.64 -21.00
C ASN A 31 6.73 -35.53 -20.26
N ILE A 32 5.97 -35.90 -19.24
CA ILE A 32 5.25 -34.97 -18.37
C ILE A 32 5.98 -34.90 -17.03
N PHE A 33 6.15 -33.70 -16.51
CA PHE A 33 6.82 -33.44 -15.25
C PHE A 33 5.94 -32.60 -14.34
N ILE A 34 6.10 -32.80 -13.04
CA ILE A 34 5.59 -31.88 -12.03
C ILE A 34 6.37 -30.57 -12.14
N ALA A 35 5.69 -29.50 -12.51
CA ALA A 35 6.29 -28.18 -12.65
C ALA A 35 6.34 -27.44 -11.31
N ARG A 36 5.24 -27.44 -10.55
CA ARG A 36 5.15 -26.83 -9.21
C ARG A 36 4.20 -27.62 -8.32
N VAL A 37 4.41 -27.52 -7.01
CA VAL A 37 3.48 -27.99 -5.97
C VAL A 37 3.01 -26.76 -5.21
N ILE A 38 1.69 -26.56 -5.13
CA ILE A 38 1.04 -25.42 -4.50
C ILE A 38 0.89 -25.70 -2.99
N HIS A 39 1.49 -24.84 -2.17
CA HIS A 39 1.47 -24.96 -0.72
C HIS A 39 0.03 -24.94 -0.18
N GLY A 40 -0.23 -25.82 0.79
CA GLY A 40 -1.57 -26.04 1.34
C GLY A 40 -2.54 -26.79 0.42
N GLY A 41 -2.10 -27.19 -0.78
CA GLY A 41 -2.84 -28.08 -1.68
C GLY A 41 -2.87 -29.54 -1.20
N LEU A 42 -3.61 -30.41 -1.91
CA LEU A 42 -3.67 -31.84 -1.57
C LEU A 42 -2.31 -32.54 -1.75
N ALA A 43 -1.60 -32.22 -2.83
CA ALA A 43 -0.29 -32.79 -3.10
C ALA A 43 0.78 -32.33 -2.09
N ASP A 44 0.78 -31.05 -1.72
CA ASP A 44 1.69 -30.53 -0.70
C ASP A 44 1.48 -31.24 0.65
N ARG A 45 0.22 -31.36 1.10
CA ARG A 45 -0.13 -32.09 2.34
C ARG A 45 0.23 -33.57 2.29
N SER A 46 0.30 -34.18 1.12
CA SER A 46 0.73 -35.58 0.99
C SER A 46 2.24 -35.74 1.19
N GLY A 47 3.04 -34.73 0.84
CA GLY A 47 4.50 -34.81 0.83
C GLY A 47 5.09 -35.82 -0.17
N LEU A 48 4.27 -36.38 -1.08
CA LEU A 48 4.68 -37.46 -1.99
C LEU A 48 5.12 -36.98 -3.38
N LEU A 49 4.77 -35.73 -3.75
CA LEU A 49 5.08 -35.15 -5.05
C LEU A 49 5.98 -33.94 -4.88
N HIS A 50 7.00 -33.84 -5.73
CA HIS A 50 7.97 -32.76 -5.71
C HIS A 50 8.15 -32.14 -7.11
N PRO A 51 8.47 -30.84 -7.19
CA PRO A 51 8.87 -30.22 -8.44
C PRO A 51 10.02 -30.97 -9.12
N GLY A 52 9.86 -31.28 -10.41
CA GLY A 52 10.81 -32.04 -11.21
C GLY A 52 10.51 -33.54 -11.29
N ASP A 53 9.60 -34.08 -10.47
CA ASP A 53 9.17 -35.47 -10.58
C ASP A 53 8.60 -35.76 -11.97
N LYS A 54 9.04 -36.86 -12.59
CA LYS A 54 8.52 -37.28 -13.89
C LYS A 54 7.28 -38.13 -13.69
N LEU A 55 6.16 -37.68 -14.22
CA LEU A 55 4.91 -38.42 -14.19
C LEU A 55 4.88 -39.47 -15.29
N VAL A 56 4.74 -40.74 -14.92
CA VAL A 56 4.80 -41.90 -15.83
C VAL A 56 3.40 -42.45 -16.11
N GLU A 57 2.61 -42.67 -15.05
CA GLU A 57 1.24 -43.19 -15.14
C GLU A 57 0.30 -42.47 -14.16
N VAL A 58 -0.96 -42.37 -14.56
CA VAL A 58 -2.09 -41.90 -13.74
C VAL A 58 -3.18 -42.97 -13.79
N ASN A 59 -3.55 -43.54 -12.64
CA ASN A 59 -4.56 -44.61 -12.54
C ASN A 59 -4.30 -45.76 -13.53
N GLY A 60 -3.02 -46.13 -13.70
CA GLY A 60 -2.59 -47.20 -14.61
C GLY A 60 -2.49 -46.80 -16.09
N GLN A 61 -2.90 -45.58 -16.48
CA GLN A 61 -2.74 -45.07 -17.84
C GLN A 61 -1.40 -44.36 -18.02
N LYS A 62 -0.61 -44.75 -19.02
CA LYS A 62 0.65 -44.08 -19.37
C LYS A 62 0.36 -42.66 -19.87
N VAL A 63 1.07 -41.68 -19.33
CA VAL A 63 0.85 -40.27 -19.68
C VAL A 63 1.84 -39.71 -20.71
N ARG A 64 2.86 -40.49 -21.10
CA ARG A 64 3.86 -40.06 -22.08
C ARG A 64 3.19 -39.76 -23.43
N GLY A 65 3.50 -38.59 -24.00
CA GLY A 65 2.97 -38.12 -25.28
C GLY A 65 1.60 -37.46 -25.18
N LEU A 66 0.87 -37.67 -24.07
CA LEU A 66 -0.40 -36.98 -23.82
C LEU A 66 -0.17 -35.49 -23.67
N GLN A 67 -1.19 -34.71 -24.02
CA GLN A 67 -1.23 -33.29 -23.68
C GLN A 67 -1.66 -33.14 -22.22
N PRO A 68 -1.16 -32.12 -21.48
CA PRO A 68 -1.53 -31.86 -20.09
C PRO A 68 -3.05 -31.89 -19.87
N GLU A 69 -3.82 -31.32 -20.79
CA GLU A 69 -5.28 -31.24 -20.75
C GLU A 69 -5.93 -32.63 -20.73
N ARG A 70 -5.33 -33.60 -21.43
CA ARG A 70 -5.83 -34.98 -21.45
C ARG A 70 -5.55 -35.69 -20.13
N VAL A 71 -4.41 -35.41 -19.50
CA VAL A 71 -4.08 -35.96 -18.17
C VAL A 71 -5.03 -35.42 -17.11
N ILE A 72 -5.35 -34.12 -17.18
CA ILE A 72 -6.36 -33.50 -16.32
C ILE A 72 -7.72 -34.19 -16.49
N GLN A 73 -8.17 -34.39 -17.74
CA GLN A 73 -9.47 -35.04 -18.01
C GLN A 73 -9.57 -36.43 -17.39
N THR A 74 -8.51 -37.24 -17.48
CA THR A 74 -8.47 -38.57 -16.84
C THR A 74 -8.65 -38.46 -15.33
N LEU A 75 -8.09 -37.44 -14.70
CA LEU A 75 -8.17 -37.22 -13.26
C LEU A 75 -9.55 -36.72 -12.80
N VAL A 76 -10.17 -35.83 -13.57
CA VAL A 76 -11.54 -35.34 -13.31
C VAL A 76 -12.56 -36.48 -13.39
N GLN A 77 -12.37 -37.39 -14.35
CA GLN A 77 -13.24 -38.55 -14.53
C GLN A 77 -12.99 -39.65 -13.49
N SER A 78 -11.92 -39.55 -12.70
CA SER A 78 -11.58 -40.53 -11.68
C SER A 78 -12.34 -40.24 -10.39
N GLN A 79 -13.03 -41.25 -9.85
CA GLN A 79 -13.66 -41.17 -8.53
C GLN A 79 -12.80 -41.89 -7.49
N GLY A 80 -12.55 -41.26 -6.34
CA GLY A 80 -11.80 -41.86 -5.23
C GLY A 80 -10.30 -41.58 -5.27
N ASN A 81 -9.49 -42.57 -4.87
CA ASN A 81 -8.04 -42.42 -4.77
C ASN A 81 -7.39 -42.31 -6.15
N ILE A 82 -6.52 -41.32 -6.30
CA ILE A 82 -5.74 -41.10 -7.51
C ILE A 82 -4.35 -41.71 -7.29
N LEU A 83 -3.96 -42.65 -8.13
CA LEU A 83 -2.65 -43.30 -8.08
C LEU A 83 -1.71 -42.67 -9.11
N PHE A 84 -0.63 -42.07 -8.61
CA PHE A 84 0.45 -41.54 -9.44
C PHE A 84 1.64 -42.48 -9.42
N LYS A 85 2.19 -42.79 -10.60
CA LYS A 85 3.50 -43.43 -10.74
C LYS A 85 4.49 -42.38 -11.21
N VAL A 86 5.44 -42.06 -10.34
CA VAL A 86 6.43 -41.01 -10.59
C VAL A 86 7.85 -41.56 -10.53
N ILE A 87 8.74 -40.95 -11.31
CA ILE A 87 10.19 -41.10 -11.11
C ILE A 87 10.63 -39.85 -10.34
N PRO A 88 11.03 -40.00 -9.07
CA PRO A 88 11.32 -38.88 -8.20
C PRO A 88 12.57 -38.13 -8.65
N ASN A 89 12.55 -36.81 -8.50
CA ASN A 89 13.73 -35.97 -8.54
C ASN A 89 14.18 -35.65 -7.11
N SER A 90 15.49 -35.51 -6.87
CA SER A 90 16.02 -35.31 -5.51
C SER A 90 15.41 -34.06 -4.86
N PRO A 91 14.82 -34.15 -3.66
CA PRO A 91 14.22 -33.01 -3.00
C PRO A 91 15.29 -31.99 -2.59
N GLN A 92 15.04 -30.71 -2.88
CA GLN A 92 15.80 -29.62 -2.30
C GLN A 92 15.09 -29.17 -1.01
N PRO A 93 15.79 -29.09 0.14
CA PRO A 93 15.19 -28.56 1.36
C PRO A 93 14.88 -27.07 1.18
N ALA A 94 13.67 -26.66 1.54
CA ALA A 94 13.27 -25.26 1.59
C ALA A 94 13.20 -24.84 3.07
N ASN A 95 14.16 -24.03 3.50
CA ASN A 95 14.06 -23.25 4.74
C ASN A 95 13.85 -21.80 4.34
N SER A 96 12.65 -21.27 4.50
CA SER A 96 12.38 -19.83 4.38
C SER A 96 11.76 -19.31 5.66
N GLN A 97 12.24 -18.16 6.12
CA GLN A 97 11.55 -17.39 7.14
C GLN A 97 10.27 -16.79 6.55
N PRO A 98 9.22 -16.57 7.37
CA PRO A 98 7.99 -15.96 6.90
C PRO A 98 8.26 -14.54 6.43
N LEU A 99 7.96 -14.26 5.16
CA LEU A 99 8.05 -12.93 4.56
C LEU A 99 6.62 -12.40 4.36
N TYR A 100 6.36 -11.18 4.82
CA TYR A 100 5.06 -10.54 4.67
C TYR A 100 5.17 -9.33 3.77
N MET A 101 4.17 -9.15 2.92
CA MET A 101 4.15 -8.12 1.89
C MET A 101 2.78 -7.43 1.86
N ARG A 102 2.75 -6.12 1.63
CA ARG A 102 1.55 -5.35 1.34
C ARG A 102 1.44 -5.09 -0.16
N ALA A 103 0.29 -5.39 -0.75
CA ALA A 103 0.01 -5.08 -2.15
C ALA A 103 -0.10 -3.56 -2.37
N MET A 104 0.69 -3.04 -3.30
CA MET A 104 0.72 -1.62 -3.68
C MET A 104 -0.09 -1.33 -4.95
N VAL A 105 -0.50 -2.37 -5.66
CA VAL A 105 -1.32 -2.33 -6.88
C VAL A 105 -2.38 -3.43 -6.84
N ASP A 106 -3.41 -3.29 -7.68
CA ASP A 106 -4.34 -4.37 -7.94
C ASP A 106 -3.74 -5.35 -8.96
N TYR A 107 -4.00 -6.65 -8.78
CA TYR A 107 -3.53 -7.70 -9.68
C TYR A 107 -4.63 -8.72 -9.95
N SER A 108 -4.84 -8.98 -11.25
CA SER A 108 -5.75 -10.02 -11.73
C SER A 108 -4.97 -11.05 -12.56
N PRO A 109 -4.87 -12.31 -12.09
CA PRO A 109 -4.24 -13.40 -12.84
C PRO A 109 -4.85 -13.58 -14.24
N LEU A 110 -6.16 -13.38 -14.37
CA LEU A 110 -6.88 -13.53 -15.64
C LEU A 110 -6.51 -12.47 -16.68
N GLN A 111 -5.90 -11.36 -16.25
CA GLN A 111 -5.44 -10.28 -17.11
C GLN A 111 -3.92 -10.32 -17.34
N ASP A 112 -3.20 -11.29 -16.76
CA ASP A 112 -1.75 -11.42 -16.93
C ASP A 112 -1.41 -12.55 -17.91
N PRO A 113 -1.07 -12.24 -19.18
CA PRO A 113 -0.71 -13.27 -20.16
C PRO A 113 0.61 -13.99 -19.83
N ALA A 114 1.41 -13.47 -18.90
CA ALA A 114 2.68 -14.09 -18.51
C ALA A 114 2.52 -15.12 -17.38
N ILE A 115 1.34 -15.24 -16.76
CA ILE A 115 1.13 -16.22 -15.69
C ILE A 115 1.14 -17.64 -16.26
N PRO A 116 1.92 -18.57 -15.67
CA PRO A 116 2.03 -19.92 -16.21
C PRO A 116 0.71 -20.69 -16.14
N CYS A 117 -0.12 -20.39 -15.13
CA CYS A 117 -1.41 -21.00 -14.91
C CYS A 117 -2.36 -19.99 -14.22
N PRO A 118 -3.28 -19.34 -14.97
CA PRO A 118 -4.21 -18.36 -14.42
C PRO A 118 -5.05 -18.89 -13.24
N ASP A 119 -5.45 -20.17 -13.30
CA ASP A 119 -6.26 -20.81 -12.26
C ASP A 119 -5.50 -21.05 -10.95
N ALA A 120 -4.17 -21.15 -11.03
CA ALA A 120 -3.31 -21.20 -9.85
C ALA A 120 -2.99 -19.79 -9.32
N GLY A 121 -3.37 -18.74 -10.04
CA GLY A 121 -3.09 -17.36 -9.68
C GLY A 121 -3.95 -16.86 -8.53
N MET A 122 -3.36 -16.02 -7.67
CA MET A 122 -4.09 -15.34 -6.60
C MET A 122 -4.27 -13.87 -6.96
N ALA A 123 -5.51 -13.46 -7.19
CA ALA A 123 -5.85 -12.04 -7.32
C ALA A 123 -5.70 -11.32 -5.98
N PHE A 124 -5.17 -10.11 -6.01
CA PHE A 124 -5.07 -9.25 -4.84
C PHE A 124 -5.40 -7.80 -5.20
N SER A 125 -5.85 -7.07 -4.19
CA SER A 125 -6.15 -5.65 -4.32
C SER A 125 -5.16 -4.83 -3.52
N LYS A 126 -5.03 -3.56 -3.89
CA LYS A 126 -4.26 -2.57 -3.13
C LYS A 126 -4.57 -2.62 -1.64
N GLY A 127 -3.54 -2.69 -0.82
CA GLY A 127 -3.64 -2.78 0.64
C GLY A 127 -3.75 -4.20 1.19
N ASP A 128 -3.97 -5.22 0.36
CA ASP A 128 -4.00 -6.62 0.82
C ASP A 128 -2.66 -7.00 1.46
N LEU A 129 -2.71 -7.68 2.60
CA LEU A 129 -1.55 -8.27 3.26
C LEU A 129 -1.38 -9.72 2.81
N LEU A 130 -0.18 -10.02 2.32
CA LEU A 130 0.21 -11.27 1.69
C LEU A 130 1.32 -11.93 2.51
N GLU A 131 1.14 -13.18 2.89
CA GLU A 131 2.19 -14.03 3.41
C GLU A 131 2.84 -14.77 2.25
N ILE A 132 4.14 -14.56 2.06
CA ILE A 132 4.94 -15.22 1.03
C ILE A 132 5.46 -16.54 1.60
N VAL A 133 5.01 -17.64 1.00
CA VAL A 133 5.33 -18.99 1.46
C VAL A 133 6.51 -19.56 0.66
N ASP A 134 6.59 -19.27 -0.64
CA ASP A 134 7.64 -19.78 -1.52
C ASP A 134 8.14 -18.74 -2.53
N GLN A 135 9.45 -18.55 -2.56
CA GLN A 135 10.16 -17.62 -3.45
C GLN A 135 11.14 -18.32 -4.42
N ARG A 136 11.15 -19.66 -4.46
CA ARG A 136 12.11 -20.45 -5.28
C ARG A 136 12.01 -20.12 -6.77
N ASP A 137 10.81 -19.83 -7.25
CA ASP A 137 10.61 -19.35 -8.61
C ASP A 137 10.85 -17.84 -8.66
N ILE A 138 11.89 -17.46 -9.40
CA ILE A 138 12.34 -16.06 -9.55
C ILE A 138 11.30 -15.13 -10.19
N ARG A 139 10.28 -15.69 -10.87
CA ARG A 139 9.20 -14.94 -11.53
C ARG A 139 7.90 -15.04 -10.74
N TRP A 140 7.54 -16.20 -10.23
CA TRP A 140 6.21 -16.47 -9.67
C TRP A 140 6.27 -17.01 -8.24
N TRP A 141 5.98 -16.16 -7.26
CA TRP A 141 5.96 -16.56 -5.86
C TRP A 141 4.65 -17.23 -5.49
N GLN A 142 4.67 -18.11 -4.49
CA GLN A 142 3.46 -18.59 -3.84
C GLN A 142 3.18 -17.79 -2.59
N ALA A 143 1.97 -17.26 -2.52
CA ALA A 143 1.51 -16.46 -1.39
C ALA A 143 0.08 -16.80 -1.02
N ARG A 144 -0.33 -16.38 0.16
CA ARG A 144 -1.72 -16.40 0.61
C ARG A 144 -2.08 -15.06 1.24
N LYS A 145 -3.36 -14.68 1.17
CA LYS A 145 -3.85 -13.50 1.89
C LYS A 145 -3.99 -13.83 3.37
N LEU A 146 -3.48 -12.97 4.24
CA LEU A 146 -3.46 -13.22 5.69
C LEU A 146 -4.88 -13.41 6.27
N HIS A 147 -5.86 -12.70 5.73
CA HIS A 147 -7.26 -12.74 6.18
C HIS A 147 -8.15 -13.72 5.38
N SER A 148 -7.56 -14.61 4.58
CA SER A 148 -8.32 -15.59 3.81
C SER A 148 -8.48 -16.89 4.57
N ALA A 149 -9.69 -17.48 4.50
CA ALA A 149 -9.95 -18.83 4.98
C ALA A 149 -9.31 -19.91 4.07
N SER A 150 -8.74 -19.53 2.91
CA SER A 150 -8.07 -20.48 2.02
C SER A 150 -6.78 -20.99 2.66
N LEU A 151 -6.70 -22.31 2.82
CA LEU A 151 -5.47 -22.98 3.23
C LEU A 151 -4.46 -23.09 2.07
N CYS A 152 -4.93 -23.00 0.82
CA CYS A 152 -4.08 -23.06 -0.36
C CYS A 152 -3.48 -21.69 -0.70
N CYS A 153 -2.21 -21.68 -1.05
CA CYS A 153 -1.55 -20.55 -1.68
C CYS A 153 -1.99 -20.40 -3.15
N GLY A 154 -1.72 -19.24 -3.73
CA GLY A 154 -1.76 -19.04 -5.17
C GLY A 154 -0.54 -18.27 -5.66
N LEU A 155 -0.38 -18.23 -6.98
CA LEU A 155 0.73 -17.60 -7.66
C LEU A 155 0.53 -16.09 -7.73
N ILE A 156 1.58 -15.35 -7.36
CA ILE A 156 1.68 -13.90 -7.54
C ILE A 156 2.97 -13.57 -8.28
N PRO A 157 3.03 -12.44 -9.00
CA PRO A 157 4.27 -12.01 -9.62
C PRO A 157 5.30 -11.64 -8.56
N SER A 158 6.55 -12.05 -8.78
CA SER A 158 7.71 -11.62 -8.00
C SER A 158 8.01 -10.14 -8.21
N THR A 159 8.79 -9.56 -7.29
CA THR A 159 9.30 -8.19 -7.42
C THR A 159 10.18 -8.00 -8.68
N ASN A 160 10.92 -9.03 -9.11
CA ASN A 160 11.79 -8.99 -10.28
C ASN A 160 11.03 -9.01 -11.60
N GLN A 161 9.93 -9.77 -11.69
CA GLN A 161 9.13 -9.86 -12.92
C GLN A 161 8.49 -8.52 -13.29
N PHE A 162 8.11 -7.70 -12.29
CA PHE A 162 7.53 -6.40 -12.54
C PHE A 162 8.53 -5.37 -13.05
N ARG A 163 9.76 -5.35 -12.49
CA ARG A 163 10.83 -4.46 -12.97
C ARG A 163 11.12 -4.67 -14.45
N TYR A 164 10.97 -5.90 -14.95
CA TYR A 164 11.09 -6.22 -16.37
C TYR A 164 9.92 -5.66 -17.19
N LYS A 165 8.66 -5.90 -16.80
CA LYS A 165 7.47 -5.36 -17.50
C LYS A 165 7.40 -3.82 -17.45
N GLN A 166 7.75 -3.19 -16.33
CA GLN A 166 7.84 -1.73 -16.25
C GLN A 166 8.88 -1.18 -17.23
N ARG A 167 10.07 -1.79 -17.32
CA ARG A 167 11.06 -1.34 -18.31
C ARG A 167 10.49 -1.35 -19.74
N GLU A 168 9.75 -2.38 -20.15
CA GLU A 168 9.12 -2.43 -21.48
C GLU A 168 8.00 -1.39 -21.69
N LEU A 169 7.16 -1.16 -20.67
CA LEU A 169 6.14 -0.09 -20.72
C LEU A 169 6.75 1.32 -20.76
N TRP A 170 7.89 1.55 -20.11
CA TRP A 170 8.54 2.87 -20.03
C TRP A 170 9.26 3.26 -21.33
N TRP A 171 9.72 2.29 -22.13
CA TRP A 171 10.23 2.54 -23.48
C TRP A 171 9.12 2.80 -24.51
N SER A 172 7.86 2.55 -24.15
CA SER A 172 6.70 2.66 -25.03
C SER A 172 5.86 3.94 -24.84
N GLN A 173 6.16 4.76 -23.84
CA GLN A 173 5.47 6.03 -23.62
C GLN A 173 6.34 7.22 -24.08
N PRO A 174 5.79 8.17 -24.86
CA PRO A 174 6.48 9.42 -25.11
C PRO A 174 6.69 10.12 -23.77
N TYR A 175 7.91 10.63 -23.57
CA TYR A 175 8.31 11.48 -22.46
C TYR A 175 7.20 12.50 -22.16
N GLN A 176 6.34 12.23 -21.18
CA GLN A 176 5.42 13.23 -20.68
C GLN A 176 6.21 14.06 -19.67
N ALA A 177 6.85 15.11 -20.18
CA ALA A 177 7.30 16.19 -19.34
C ALA A 177 6.06 16.69 -18.56
N HIS A 178 6.01 16.40 -17.26
CA HIS A 178 5.04 17.02 -16.38
C HIS A 178 5.18 18.54 -16.52
N THR A 179 4.12 19.22 -16.95
CA THR A 179 4.04 20.67 -17.14
C THR A 179 4.03 21.46 -15.81
N CYS A 180 4.80 21.00 -14.83
CA CYS A 180 5.08 21.71 -13.59
C CYS A 180 6.45 22.42 -13.63
N ILE A 181 7.23 22.25 -14.70
CA ILE A 181 8.50 22.96 -14.88
C ILE A 181 8.21 24.37 -15.42
N ARG A 182 8.02 25.33 -14.52
CA ARG A 182 8.44 26.71 -14.77
C ARG A 182 9.52 27.06 -13.75
N PRO A 183 10.75 27.35 -14.18
CA PRO A 183 11.78 27.86 -13.28
C PRO A 183 11.38 29.30 -12.88
N CYS A 184 10.90 29.48 -11.65
CA CYS A 184 10.70 30.82 -11.08
C CYS A 184 11.97 31.23 -10.33
N ILE A 185 12.99 31.73 -11.06
CA ILE A 185 14.04 32.58 -10.47
C ILE A 185 13.79 34.06 -10.78
N GLU A 186 12.84 34.42 -11.66
CA GLU A 186 12.56 35.83 -11.97
C GLU A 186 11.06 36.13 -11.92
N SER A 187 10.55 36.55 -10.75
CA SER A 187 9.29 37.33 -10.66
C SER A 187 9.04 37.86 -9.24
N PHE A 188 10.00 38.63 -8.72
CA PHE A 188 9.77 39.46 -7.52
C PHE A 188 9.05 40.79 -7.81
N LEU A 189 8.64 41.06 -9.05
CA LEU A 189 7.88 42.26 -9.41
C LEU A 189 6.81 41.92 -10.46
N ILE A 190 5.53 41.99 -10.06
CA ILE A 190 4.34 42.49 -10.79
C ILE A 190 3.05 41.85 -10.23
N LYS A 191 2.03 42.70 -10.05
CA LYS A 191 0.75 42.47 -9.35
C LYS A 191 -0.29 41.67 -10.17
N ASN A 192 -1.14 40.97 -9.40
CA ASN A 192 -2.56 40.59 -9.63
C ASN A 192 -2.92 39.50 -10.68
N LYS A 193 -3.43 38.35 -10.20
CA LYS A 193 -4.85 37.91 -10.30
C LYS A 193 -5.09 36.62 -9.50
N ARG A 194 -6.26 36.53 -8.86
CA ARG A 194 -6.70 35.57 -7.83
C ARG A 194 -7.11 34.18 -8.39
N LYS A 195 -6.59 33.10 -7.78
CA LYS A 195 -7.24 31.80 -7.41
C LYS A 195 -6.35 31.12 -6.33
N PRO A 196 -6.89 30.36 -5.35
CA PRO A 196 -6.06 29.64 -4.39
C PRO A 196 -5.60 28.32 -5.02
N SER A 197 -4.37 28.27 -5.55
CA SER A 197 -3.74 27.01 -5.93
C SER A 197 -2.55 26.76 -5.04
N CYS A 198 -2.54 25.62 -4.38
CA CYS A 198 -1.45 25.12 -3.56
C CYS A 198 -0.17 25.09 -4.41
N TYR A 199 0.79 25.97 -4.13
CA TYR A 199 2.10 26.03 -4.80
C TYR A 199 3.06 25.01 -4.16
N SER A 200 2.76 23.71 -4.27
CA SER A 200 3.54 22.65 -3.62
C SER A 200 4.05 21.63 -4.65
N CYS A 201 5.13 22.00 -5.34
CA CYS A 201 6.02 21.02 -6.00
C CYS A 201 7.45 21.30 -5.53
N GLY A 202 7.81 20.82 -4.35
CA GLY A 202 9.22 20.60 -4.02
C GLY A 202 9.77 19.53 -4.96
N VAL A 203 10.86 19.84 -5.63
CA VAL A 203 11.60 19.03 -6.63
C VAL A 203 12.28 17.81 -5.98
N SER A 204 11.67 17.22 -4.95
CA SER A 204 12.11 15.94 -4.34
C SER A 204 10.96 14.94 -4.18
N SER A 205 9.70 15.36 -4.27
CA SER A 205 8.55 14.43 -4.13
C SER A 205 8.17 13.71 -5.43
N CYS A 206 8.72 14.11 -6.58
CA CYS A 206 8.45 13.49 -7.89
C CYS A 206 9.54 12.50 -8.34
N TYR A 207 10.51 12.21 -7.48
CA TYR A 207 11.63 11.32 -7.80
C TYR A 207 11.46 10.00 -7.06
N ASN A 208 11.04 8.99 -7.81
CA ASN A 208 11.22 7.56 -7.52
C ASN A 208 10.53 7.00 -6.28
N THR A 209 9.19 6.94 -6.27
CA THR A 209 8.57 5.70 -5.81
C THR A 209 8.83 4.67 -6.91
N SER A 210 9.86 3.83 -6.75
CA SER A 210 9.93 2.59 -7.53
C SER A 210 8.59 1.90 -7.32
N ALA A 211 7.70 1.92 -8.31
CA ALA A 211 6.38 1.34 -8.20
C ALA A 211 6.56 -0.18 -8.13
N THR A 212 6.75 -0.70 -6.91
CA THR A 212 6.80 -2.12 -6.62
C THR A 212 5.37 -2.65 -6.57
N ILE A 213 5.15 -3.89 -7.02
CA ILE A 213 3.83 -4.56 -6.89
C ILE A 213 3.44 -4.68 -5.42
N CYS A 214 4.45 -4.99 -4.61
CA CYS A 214 4.31 -5.21 -3.19
C CYS A 214 5.43 -4.49 -2.44
N GLU A 215 5.16 -4.13 -1.20
CA GLU A 215 6.11 -3.58 -0.23
C GLU A 215 6.29 -4.58 0.90
N GLU A 216 7.52 -4.80 1.36
CA GLU A 216 7.78 -5.66 2.52
C GLU A 216 7.25 -5.01 3.80
N VAL A 217 6.56 -5.81 4.61
CA VAL A 217 6.00 -5.37 5.89
C VAL A 217 6.41 -6.28 7.03
N LEU A 218 6.47 -5.72 8.22
CA LEU A 218 6.69 -6.44 9.46
C LEU A 218 5.58 -6.13 10.45
N HIS A 219 5.33 -7.07 11.35
CA HIS A 219 4.34 -6.93 12.41
C HIS A 219 4.99 -6.24 13.61
N TYR A 220 4.75 -4.94 13.73
CA TYR A 220 5.38 -4.06 14.71
C TYR A 220 4.47 -3.80 15.90
N GLN A 221 4.98 -4.06 17.09
CA GLN A 221 4.41 -3.59 18.35
C GLN A 221 5.31 -2.48 18.90
N ARG A 222 4.73 -1.32 19.22
CA ARG A 222 5.48 -0.25 19.90
C ARG A 222 5.86 -0.70 21.31
N HIS A 223 7.12 -0.52 21.69
CA HIS A 223 7.53 -0.69 23.09
C HIS A 223 7.12 0.53 23.90
N ILE A 224 6.79 0.36 25.19
CA ILE A 224 6.31 1.47 26.02
C ILE A 224 7.31 2.63 26.13
N ASP A 225 8.61 2.31 26.14
CA ASP A 225 9.72 3.26 26.20
C ASP A 225 10.05 3.94 24.87
N ASP A 226 9.51 3.44 23.75
CA ASP A 226 9.70 4.10 22.46
C ASP A 226 8.80 5.34 22.35
N PRO A 227 9.21 6.39 21.63
CA PRO A 227 8.34 7.50 21.30
C PRO A 227 7.01 7.02 20.69
N PRO A 228 5.89 7.71 20.97
CA PRO A 228 4.61 7.38 20.36
C PRO A 228 4.71 7.40 18.82
N ARG A 229 3.90 6.58 18.16
CA ARG A 229 3.80 6.64 16.69
C ARG A 229 3.11 7.93 16.27
N LEU A 230 3.54 8.50 15.14
CA LEU A 230 2.87 9.64 14.52
C LEU A 230 1.47 9.27 14.05
N ILE A 231 0.45 10.05 14.40
CA ILE A 231 -0.92 9.89 13.89
C ILE A 231 -1.14 10.90 12.76
N VAL A 232 -1.40 10.39 11.56
CA VAL A 232 -1.62 11.19 10.36
C VAL A 232 -3.09 11.08 9.94
N LEU A 233 -3.78 12.21 9.85
CA LEU A 233 -5.14 12.29 9.35
C LEU A 233 -5.11 12.77 7.90
N ILE A 234 -5.79 12.05 7.01
CA ILE A 234 -5.90 12.38 5.59
C ILE A 234 -7.37 12.34 5.21
N GLY A 235 -7.84 13.31 4.43
CA GLY A 235 -9.22 13.32 3.96
C GLY A 235 -9.47 14.52 3.03
N PRO A 236 -10.55 14.50 2.24
CA PRO A 236 -10.86 15.61 1.35
C PRO A 236 -11.19 16.88 2.14
N SER A 237 -10.94 18.04 1.52
CA SER A 237 -11.31 19.33 2.10
C SER A 237 -12.80 19.36 2.46
N GLY A 238 -13.16 19.96 3.60
CA GLY A 238 -14.54 19.99 4.08
C GLY A 238 -15.05 18.71 4.74
N VAL A 239 -14.26 17.62 4.80
CA VAL A 239 -14.70 16.39 5.47
C VAL A 239 -14.73 16.52 6.99
N GLY A 240 -13.93 17.42 7.58
CA GLY A 240 -13.89 17.67 9.04
C GLY A 240 -12.62 17.20 9.76
N VAL A 241 -11.56 16.79 9.05
CA VAL A 241 -10.26 16.38 9.62
C VAL A 241 -9.74 17.38 10.67
N ASN A 242 -9.76 18.67 10.34
CA ASN A 242 -9.28 19.72 11.22
C ASN A 242 -10.11 19.88 12.52
N GLU A 243 -11.42 19.64 12.44
CA GLU A 243 -12.31 19.66 13.60
C GLU A 243 -12.02 18.47 14.52
N LEU A 244 -11.90 17.26 13.95
CA LEU A 244 -11.58 16.05 14.69
C LEU A 244 -10.25 16.19 15.44
N ARG A 245 -9.18 16.59 14.74
CA ARG A 245 -7.87 16.83 15.36
C ARG A 245 -7.95 17.81 16.53
N ARG A 246 -8.59 18.97 16.32
CA ARG A 246 -8.69 20.01 17.34
C ARG A 246 -9.51 19.56 18.54
N ARG A 247 -10.62 18.84 18.34
CA ARG A 247 -11.41 18.29 19.45
C ARG A 247 -10.62 17.29 20.27
N LEU A 248 -9.93 16.36 19.60
CA LEU A 248 -9.07 15.36 20.25
C LEU A 248 -8.01 16.03 21.15
N ILE A 249 -7.28 17.01 20.62
CA ILE A 249 -6.25 17.74 21.38
C ILE A 249 -6.88 18.52 22.54
N LYS A 250 -8.04 19.12 22.33
CA LYS A 250 -8.75 19.87 23.39
C LYS A 250 -9.23 18.96 24.52
N ILE A 251 -9.65 17.73 24.22
CA ILE A 251 -10.14 16.76 25.20
C ILE A 251 -9.00 16.32 26.12
N ASN A 252 -7.82 16.04 25.56
CA ASN A 252 -6.66 15.62 26.36
C ASN A 252 -5.34 16.22 25.85
N PRO A 253 -5.03 17.49 26.20
CA PRO A 253 -3.83 18.19 25.73
C PRO A 253 -2.51 17.69 26.35
N ASN A 254 -2.62 16.86 27.40
CA ASN A 254 -1.46 16.22 28.03
C ASN A 254 -0.98 15.03 27.21
N THR A 255 -1.89 14.33 26.53
CA THR A 255 -1.58 13.16 25.69
C THR A 255 -1.41 13.52 24.23
N TYR A 256 -2.26 14.38 23.67
CA TYR A 256 -2.27 14.72 22.24
C TYR A 256 -1.75 16.13 22.00
N GLN A 257 -0.97 16.29 20.93
CA GLN A 257 -0.49 17.60 20.51
C GLN A 257 -0.26 17.62 18.99
N GLY A 258 -0.55 18.76 18.35
CA GLY A 258 -0.16 19.01 16.96
C GLY A 258 1.24 19.64 16.90
N PRO A 259 1.97 19.46 15.78
CA PRO A 259 3.24 20.16 15.59
C PRO A 259 3.01 21.67 15.51
N ILE A 260 3.95 22.46 16.03
CA ILE A 260 3.88 23.92 15.90
C ILE A 260 4.37 24.29 14.51
N SER A 261 3.45 24.71 13.64
CA SER A 261 3.76 25.14 12.27
C SER A 261 4.45 26.51 12.25
N TYR A 262 5.10 26.79 11.13
CA TYR A 262 5.74 28.06 10.83
C TYR A 262 4.81 28.95 10.02
N THR A 263 4.90 30.27 10.21
CA THR A 263 4.18 31.23 9.38
C THR A 263 4.97 32.50 9.14
N THR A 264 4.75 33.13 7.98
CA THR A 264 5.25 34.49 7.67
C THR A 264 4.23 35.59 7.99
N ARG A 265 3.07 35.23 8.57
CA ARG A 265 2.13 36.20 9.13
C ARG A 265 2.74 36.86 10.37
N SER A 266 2.42 38.13 10.60
CA SER A 266 2.73 38.77 11.88
C SER A 266 1.95 38.14 13.04
N GLN A 267 2.60 38.03 14.19
CA GLN A 267 1.98 37.59 15.44
C GLN A 267 0.83 38.54 15.83
N LYS A 268 -0.36 37.99 16.11
CA LYS A 268 -1.51 38.77 16.60
C LYS A 268 -1.42 38.96 18.11
N MET A 269 -2.20 39.92 18.61
CA MET A 269 -2.36 40.15 20.04
C MET A 269 -2.86 38.86 20.73
N GLY A 270 -2.13 38.41 21.76
CA GLY A 270 -2.44 37.20 22.53
C GLY A 270 -1.78 35.92 22.01
N GLU A 271 -1.27 35.90 20.78
CA GLU A 271 -0.43 34.81 20.27
C GLU A 271 0.99 34.93 20.85
N LYS A 272 1.72 33.82 20.93
CA LYS A 272 3.12 33.73 21.35
C LYS A 272 3.90 32.86 20.35
N ASN A 273 5.09 33.34 19.99
CA ASN A 273 6.02 32.56 19.18
C ASN A 273 6.39 31.24 19.87
N GLY A 274 6.37 30.15 19.11
CA GLY A 274 6.63 28.80 19.64
C GLY A 274 5.46 28.21 20.44
N ARG A 275 4.26 28.80 20.35
CA ARG A 275 3.04 28.24 20.93
C ARG A 275 1.96 28.04 19.87
N GLU A 276 1.45 29.13 19.30
CA GLU A 276 0.45 29.04 18.23
C GLU A 276 1.11 28.80 16.86
N TYR A 277 2.19 29.54 16.58
CA TYR A 277 3.05 29.35 15.41
C TYR A 277 4.50 29.73 15.74
N ASN A 278 5.42 29.23 14.92
CA ASN A 278 6.75 29.82 14.76
C ASN A 278 6.65 30.97 13.74
N PHE A 279 6.60 32.20 14.24
CA PHE A 279 6.52 33.41 13.42
C PHE A 279 7.91 33.76 12.87
N VAL A 280 8.10 33.58 11.58
CA VAL A 280 9.39 33.77 10.90
C VAL A 280 9.27 34.77 9.74
N THR A 281 10.37 35.36 9.31
CA THR A 281 10.36 36.22 8.13
C THR A 281 10.22 35.40 6.84
N LYS A 282 9.89 36.06 5.73
CA LYS A 282 9.79 35.39 4.42
C LYS A 282 11.13 34.79 3.98
N GLU A 283 12.24 35.43 4.32
CA GLU A 283 13.60 35.00 4.00
C GLU A 283 13.95 33.71 4.76
N VAL A 284 13.63 33.65 6.06
CA VAL A 284 13.83 32.44 6.88
C VAL A 284 12.95 31.30 6.38
N PHE A 285 11.69 31.58 6.05
CA PHE A 285 10.79 30.57 5.49
C PHE A 285 11.33 30.03 4.15
N ALA A 286 11.78 30.90 3.25
CA ALA A 286 12.38 30.51 1.97
C ALA A 286 13.65 29.67 2.16
N TYR A 287 14.50 30.03 3.13
CA TYR A 287 15.66 29.23 3.51
C TYR A 287 15.26 27.82 3.95
N MET A 288 14.24 27.68 4.79
CA MET A 288 13.75 26.37 5.24
C MET A 288 13.19 25.52 4.10
N VAL A 289 12.52 26.14 3.12
CA VAL A 289 12.04 25.46 1.90
C VAL A 289 13.22 24.92 1.10
N VAL A 290 14.24 25.74 0.81
CA VAL A 290 15.43 25.34 0.03
C VAL A 290 16.23 24.24 0.73
N ASN A 291 16.23 24.21 2.05
CA ASN A 291 16.91 23.18 2.85
C ASN A 291 16.02 21.98 3.19
N HIS A 292 14.88 21.81 2.49
CA HIS A 292 13.98 20.66 2.64
C HIS A 292 13.53 20.40 4.09
N LYS A 293 13.32 21.46 4.88
CA LYS A 293 12.92 21.34 6.30
C LYS A 293 11.44 21.08 6.50
N PHE A 294 10.61 21.37 5.51
CA PHE A 294 9.15 21.24 5.58
C PHE A 294 8.67 19.88 5.06
N LEU A 295 7.75 19.26 5.80
CA LEU A 295 6.92 18.14 5.32
C LEU A 295 5.91 18.62 4.28
N GLU A 296 5.30 19.77 4.58
CA GLU A 296 4.37 20.47 3.71
C GLU A 296 4.45 21.97 3.96
N TYR A 297 4.18 22.75 2.92
CA TYR A 297 4.04 24.19 3.01
C TYR A 297 3.13 24.72 1.92
N GLY A 298 2.52 25.87 2.17
CA GLY A 298 1.61 26.53 1.25
C GLY A 298 1.40 28.00 1.58
N GLU A 299 0.67 28.68 0.71
CA GLU A 299 0.30 30.08 0.89
C GLU A 299 -1.19 30.18 1.21
N HIS A 300 -1.53 30.98 2.23
CA HIS A 300 -2.89 31.32 2.57
C HIS A 300 -3.00 32.81 2.91
N ASN A 301 -3.88 33.54 2.22
CA ASN A 301 -4.10 34.98 2.39
C ASN A 301 -2.81 35.82 2.32
N GLY A 302 -1.90 35.51 1.40
CA GLY A 302 -0.64 36.26 1.20
C GLY A 302 0.48 35.94 2.20
N HIS A 303 0.24 34.97 3.10
CA HIS A 303 1.21 34.49 4.07
C HIS A 303 1.53 33.03 3.83
N MET A 304 2.79 32.65 4.09
CA MET A 304 3.25 31.28 4.00
C MET A 304 2.97 30.56 5.32
N TYR A 305 2.64 29.28 5.22
CA TYR A 305 2.47 28.36 6.34
C TYR A 305 3.20 27.06 6.00
N GLY A 306 3.83 26.42 6.98
CA GLY A 306 4.49 25.15 6.76
C GLY A 306 4.74 24.37 8.04
N THR A 307 4.72 23.05 7.94
CA THR A 307 4.95 22.15 9.07
C THR A 307 6.28 21.44 8.87
N SER A 308 7.23 21.64 9.78
CA SER A 308 8.57 21.04 9.65
C SER A 308 8.58 19.61 10.22
N LEU A 309 9.53 18.81 9.73
CA LEU A 309 9.79 17.49 10.29
C LEU A 309 10.24 17.59 11.76
N ASP A 310 11.03 18.60 12.09
CA ASP A 310 11.54 18.82 13.44
C ASP A 310 10.41 19.15 14.42
N SER A 311 9.43 19.98 14.02
CA SER A 311 8.24 20.25 14.85
C SER A 311 7.42 18.99 15.15
N VAL A 312 7.45 18.00 14.25
CA VAL A 312 6.79 16.69 14.49
C VAL A 312 7.59 15.87 15.50
N LYS A 313 8.92 15.78 15.31
CA LYS A 313 9.82 15.05 16.22
C LYS A 313 9.77 15.63 17.63
N ASP A 314 9.79 16.96 17.77
CA ASP A 314 9.71 17.64 19.07
C ASP A 314 8.50 17.16 19.89
N VAL A 315 7.35 16.94 19.26
CA VAL A 315 6.15 16.45 19.97
C VAL A 315 6.34 15.00 20.43
N LEU A 316 6.87 14.15 19.54
CA LEU A 316 7.08 12.73 19.82
C LEU A 316 8.15 12.50 20.90
N ASP A 317 9.26 13.25 20.82
CA ASP A 317 10.39 13.17 21.75
C ASP A 317 10.00 13.66 23.16
N ASN A 318 8.97 14.53 23.26
CA ASN A 318 8.35 14.91 24.53
C ASN A 318 7.34 13.88 25.06
N GLY A 319 7.26 12.68 24.45
CA GLY A 319 6.40 11.58 24.88
C GLY A 319 4.91 11.78 24.58
N LYS A 320 4.54 12.77 23.76
CA LYS A 320 3.15 13.01 23.36
C LYS A 320 2.84 12.36 22.01
N ILE A 321 1.57 12.03 21.83
CA ILE A 321 1.07 11.56 20.53
C ILE A 321 0.91 12.77 19.61
N CYS A 322 1.77 12.85 18.60
CA CYS A 322 1.68 13.88 17.56
C CYS A 322 0.52 13.55 16.61
N VAL A 323 -0.45 14.46 16.49
CA VAL A 323 -1.60 14.32 15.59
C VAL A 323 -1.54 15.43 14.54
N ILE A 324 -1.32 15.04 13.29
CA ILE A 324 -1.14 15.96 12.15
C ILE A 324 -2.15 15.64 11.05
N ASP A 325 -2.69 16.67 10.40
CA ASP A 325 -3.40 16.53 9.13
C ASP A 325 -2.42 16.79 7.98
N LEU A 326 -2.42 15.93 6.96
CA LEU A 326 -1.53 16.06 5.80
C LEU A 326 -2.28 15.86 4.49
N GLU A 327 -1.80 16.50 3.45
CA GLU A 327 -2.23 16.21 2.08
C GLU A 327 -1.66 14.85 1.59
N PRO A 328 -2.38 14.11 0.71
CA PRO A 328 -1.99 12.74 0.32
C PRO A 328 -0.61 12.62 -0.34
N HIS A 329 -0.10 13.68 -0.95
CA HIS A 329 1.22 13.68 -1.57
C HIS A 329 2.35 13.64 -0.54
N CYS A 330 2.11 14.06 0.70
CA CYS A 330 3.09 14.07 1.80
C CYS A 330 3.24 12.72 2.50
N ILE A 331 2.39 11.73 2.19
CA ILE A 331 2.42 10.38 2.79
C ILE A 331 3.82 9.76 2.77
N HIS A 332 4.52 9.88 1.65
CA HIS A 332 5.84 9.27 1.50
C HIS A 332 6.89 9.94 2.41
N SER A 333 6.79 11.26 2.60
CA SER A 333 7.73 12.03 3.42
C SER A 333 7.69 11.65 4.91
N VAL A 334 6.55 11.16 5.40
CA VAL A 334 6.38 10.77 6.81
C VAL A 334 6.61 9.28 7.06
N ARG A 335 6.72 8.45 6.02
CA ARG A 335 6.93 7.00 6.12
C ARG A 335 8.39 6.65 6.40
N THR A 336 8.86 7.04 7.58
CA THR A 336 10.24 6.82 8.02
C THR A 336 10.31 5.83 9.19
N LYS A 337 11.48 5.19 9.37
CA LYS A 337 11.76 4.29 10.51
C LYS A 337 11.58 4.96 11.87
N THR A 338 11.73 6.28 11.94
CA THR A 338 11.62 7.06 13.18
C THR A 338 10.17 7.45 13.47
N LEU A 339 9.43 7.93 12.48
CA LEU A 339 8.06 8.42 12.69
C LEU A 339 7.02 7.28 12.79
N LYS A 340 7.26 6.16 12.10
CA LYS A 340 6.39 4.97 12.05
C LYS A 340 4.90 5.36 11.98
N PRO A 341 4.50 6.15 10.97
CA PRO A 341 3.18 6.79 10.96
C PRO A 341 2.07 5.75 11.00
N TYR A 342 0.93 6.15 11.56
CA TYR A 342 -0.35 5.48 11.46
C TYR A 342 -1.31 6.41 10.72
N ILE A 343 -1.68 6.02 9.50
CA ILE A 343 -2.40 6.87 8.55
C ILE A 343 -3.88 6.54 8.58
N ILE A 344 -4.68 7.49 9.05
CA ILE A 344 -6.12 7.38 9.18
C ILE A 344 -6.77 8.20 8.07
N PHE A 345 -7.48 7.52 7.18
CA PHE A 345 -8.28 8.16 6.14
C PHE A 345 -9.67 8.49 6.67
N VAL A 346 -10.02 9.77 6.66
CA VAL A 346 -11.32 10.29 7.07
C VAL A 346 -12.14 10.55 5.80
N ARG A 347 -13.21 9.77 5.61
CA ARG A 347 -14.11 9.89 4.47
C ARG A 347 -15.47 10.47 4.89
N PRO A 348 -16.17 11.17 4.00
CA PRO A 348 -17.53 11.63 4.29
C PRO A 348 -18.51 10.44 4.29
N PRO A 349 -19.69 10.58 4.92
CA PRO A 349 -20.83 9.72 4.64
C PRO A 349 -21.39 10.07 3.24
N SER A 350 -22.49 9.44 2.84
CA SER A 350 -23.12 9.77 1.55
C SER A 350 -23.60 11.24 1.49
N PRO A 351 -23.69 11.87 0.31
CA PRO A 351 -24.20 13.22 0.16
C PRO A 351 -25.59 13.41 0.77
N ALA A 352 -26.47 12.44 0.58
CA ALA A 352 -27.80 12.43 1.19
C ALA A 352 -27.75 12.48 2.72
N ARG A 353 -26.78 11.79 3.33
CA ARG A 353 -26.57 11.81 4.78
C ARG A 353 -25.98 13.13 5.25
N MET A 354 -24.98 13.67 4.55
CA MET A 354 -24.39 14.98 4.86
C MET A 354 -25.43 16.11 4.85
N ARG A 355 -26.38 16.09 3.91
CA ARG A 355 -27.50 17.05 3.86
C ARG A 355 -28.36 17.05 5.13
N GLN A 356 -28.45 15.90 5.81
CA GLN A 356 -29.25 15.77 7.05
C GLN A 356 -28.45 16.21 8.28
N THR A 357 -27.15 15.89 8.33
CA THR A 357 -26.30 16.08 9.51
C THR A 357 -25.57 17.42 9.53
N ARG A 358 -25.23 17.98 8.36
CA ARG A 358 -24.47 19.25 8.24
C ARG A 358 -25.42 20.40 7.94
N LYS A 359 -25.83 21.12 8.99
CA LYS A 359 -26.71 22.29 8.89
C LYS A 359 -25.94 23.61 8.75
N ASP A 360 -24.86 23.62 7.96
CA ASP A 360 -24.09 24.83 7.71
C ASP A 360 -24.71 25.59 6.52
N PRO A 361 -25.23 26.81 6.70
CA PRO A 361 -25.81 27.60 5.62
C PRO A 361 -24.81 28.02 4.54
N HIS A 362 -23.50 27.86 4.78
CA HIS A 362 -22.45 28.10 3.79
C HIS A 362 -22.15 26.89 2.89
N PHE A 363 -22.71 25.72 3.19
CA PHE A 363 -22.58 24.52 2.35
C PHE A 363 -23.69 24.47 1.30
N LEU A 364 -23.31 24.44 0.02
CA LEU A 364 -24.22 24.18 -1.09
C LEU A 364 -24.29 22.68 -1.36
N ASP A 365 -25.39 22.21 -1.95
CA ASP A 365 -25.56 20.79 -2.31
C ASP A 365 -24.44 20.26 -3.20
N LYS A 366 -23.89 21.12 -4.06
CA LYS A 366 -22.75 20.82 -4.93
C LYS A 366 -21.49 20.49 -4.12
N ASP A 367 -21.32 21.10 -2.96
CA ASP A 367 -20.14 20.90 -2.12
C ASP A 367 -20.13 19.49 -1.54
N PHE A 368 -21.29 18.90 -1.22
CA PHE A 368 -21.36 17.52 -0.72
C PHE A 368 -20.98 16.48 -1.78
N GLU A 369 -21.37 16.68 -3.03
CA GLU A 369 -20.98 15.82 -4.15
C GLU A 369 -19.49 15.96 -4.46
N GLU A 370 -18.95 17.19 -4.40
CA GLU A 370 -17.52 17.45 -4.57
C GLU A 370 -16.66 16.77 -3.49
N ILE A 371 -17.08 16.79 -2.21
CA ILE A 371 -16.37 16.10 -1.13
C ILE A 371 -16.40 14.59 -1.33
N GLU A 372 -17.54 14.02 -1.68
CA GLU A 372 -17.65 12.57 -1.89
C GLU A 372 -16.80 12.11 -3.08
N GLU A 373 -16.80 12.86 -4.19
CA GLU A 373 -15.98 12.55 -5.35
C GLU A 373 -14.47 12.71 -5.06
N ALA A 374 -14.10 13.79 -4.36
CA ALA A 374 -12.72 13.99 -3.91
C ALA A 374 -12.28 12.85 -2.97
N SER A 375 -13.17 12.37 -2.09
CA SER A 375 -12.93 11.22 -1.24
C SER A 375 -12.66 9.95 -2.05
N ARG A 376 -13.56 9.63 -3.01
CA ARG A 376 -13.43 8.44 -3.87
C ARG A 376 -12.12 8.45 -4.64
N THR A 377 -11.79 9.58 -5.23
CA THR A 377 -10.54 9.77 -6.00
C THR A 377 -9.31 9.58 -5.11
N MET A 378 -9.31 10.18 -3.92
CA MET A 378 -8.21 10.07 -2.96
C MET A 378 -8.02 8.62 -2.49
N GLU A 379 -9.11 7.93 -2.15
CA GLU A 379 -9.10 6.54 -1.71
C GLU A 379 -8.58 5.61 -2.80
N ALA A 380 -9.10 5.71 -4.03
CA ALA A 380 -8.64 4.91 -5.16
C ALA A 380 -7.12 5.04 -5.39
N LYS A 381 -6.59 6.26 -5.23
CA LYS A 381 -5.17 6.54 -5.47
C LYS A 381 -4.25 6.13 -4.30
N HIS A 382 -4.72 6.23 -3.06
CA HIS A 382 -3.85 6.15 -1.87
C HIS A 382 -4.24 5.08 -0.84
N ARG A 383 -5.31 4.30 -1.04
CA ARG A 383 -5.79 3.27 -0.08
C ARG A 383 -4.73 2.30 0.43
N GLN A 384 -3.69 2.01 -0.35
CA GLN A 384 -2.60 1.12 0.06
C GLN A 384 -1.75 1.67 1.22
N TYR A 385 -1.87 2.95 1.54
CA TYR A 385 -1.15 3.59 2.64
C TYR A 385 -1.99 3.76 3.89
N PHE A 386 -3.29 3.52 3.84
CA PHE A 386 -4.18 3.77 4.98
C PHE A 386 -4.15 2.56 5.91
N ASP A 387 -3.93 2.82 7.20
CA ASP A 387 -4.00 1.81 8.25
C ASP A 387 -5.42 1.70 8.81
N CYS A 388 -6.20 2.79 8.76
CA CYS A 388 -7.57 2.85 9.25
C CYS A 388 -8.42 3.79 8.37
N VAL A 389 -9.72 3.52 8.27
CA VAL A 389 -10.70 4.38 7.60
C VAL A 389 -11.82 4.72 8.57
N ILE A 390 -12.08 6.02 8.77
CA ILE A 390 -13.16 6.54 9.62
C ILE A 390 -14.17 7.28 8.75
N VAL A 391 -15.46 7.02 8.95
CA VAL A 391 -16.55 7.75 8.29
C VAL A 391 -16.98 8.90 9.19
N ASN A 392 -16.72 10.14 8.78
CA ASN A 392 -17.11 11.30 9.57
C ASN A 392 -18.57 11.71 9.36
N ASP A 393 -19.50 10.90 9.88
CA ASP A 393 -20.95 11.15 9.86
C ASP A 393 -21.37 12.12 10.97
N ASP A 394 -21.15 11.73 12.23
CA ASP A 394 -21.31 12.57 13.42
C ASP A 394 -19.95 12.85 14.07
N LEU A 395 -19.72 14.11 14.46
CA LEU A 395 -18.42 14.53 14.99
C LEU A 395 -18.08 13.90 16.34
N GLN A 396 -19.06 13.60 17.18
CA GLN A 396 -18.82 13.01 18.50
C GLN A 396 -18.46 11.54 18.36
N ASP A 397 -19.23 10.79 17.58
CA ASP A 397 -18.97 9.37 17.32
C ASP A 397 -17.63 9.19 16.60
N SER A 398 -17.36 10.03 15.58
CA SER A 398 -16.09 10.00 14.84
C SER A 398 -14.88 10.36 15.70
N CYS A 399 -15.05 11.18 16.75
CA CYS A 399 -13.99 11.42 17.73
C CYS A 399 -13.70 10.18 18.59
N MET A 400 -14.73 9.36 18.88
CA MET A 400 -14.56 8.10 19.61
C MET A 400 -13.88 7.04 18.73
N ASP A 401 -14.28 6.96 17.46
CA ASP A 401 -13.61 6.11 16.47
C ASP A 401 -12.13 6.51 16.33
N LEU A 402 -11.85 7.82 16.29
CA LEU A 402 -10.48 8.33 16.24
C LEU A 402 -9.68 7.97 17.50
N PHE A 403 -10.29 8.08 18.68
CA PHE A 403 -9.65 7.66 19.93
C PHE A 403 -9.28 6.17 19.88
N THR A 404 -10.22 5.32 19.45
CA THR A 404 -10.04 3.88 19.33
C THR A 404 -8.93 3.54 18.33
N ALA A 405 -8.95 4.16 17.14
CA ALA A 405 -7.90 3.97 16.14
C ALA A 405 -6.51 4.37 16.65
N ILE A 406 -6.42 5.44 17.45
CA ILE A 406 -5.14 5.84 18.06
C ILE A 406 -4.69 4.84 19.12
N GLN A 407 -5.59 4.32 19.97
CA GLN A 407 -5.21 3.28 20.93
C GLN A 407 -4.66 2.04 20.23
N HIS A 408 -5.35 1.54 19.21
CA HIS A 408 -4.88 0.43 18.39
C HIS A 408 -3.51 0.71 17.76
N ALA A 409 -3.30 1.94 17.27
CA ALA A 409 -2.03 2.34 16.69
C ALA A 409 -0.87 2.30 17.71
N GLN A 410 -1.11 2.67 18.97
CA GLN A 410 -0.08 2.81 20.00
C GLN A 410 0.14 1.55 20.85
N GLU A 411 -0.88 0.71 20.99
CA GLU A 411 -0.94 -0.38 21.98
C GLU A 411 -1.01 -1.76 21.34
N GLU A 412 -1.49 -1.90 20.10
CA GLU A 412 -1.63 -3.19 19.43
C GLU A 412 -0.58 -3.39 18.32
N PRO A 413 -0.26 -4.65 17.96
CA PRO A 413 0.65 -4.93 16.86
C PRO A 413 0.04 -4.49 15.52
N GLN A 414 0.81 -3.79 14.70
CA GLN A 414 0.38 -3.28 13.40
C GLN A 414 1.36 -3.65 12.29
N TRP A 415 0.85 -3.83 11.08
CA TRP A 415 1.69 -4.06 9.89
C TRP A 415 2.30 -2.75 9.41
N ILE A 416 3.62 -2.59 9.50
CA ILE A 416 4.33 -1.41 9.02
C ILE A 416 5.33 -1.79 7.93
N PRO A 417 5.72 -0.87 7.04
CA PRO A 417 6.77 -1.14 6.05
C PRO A 417 8.08 -1.51 6.75
N ALA A 418 8.74 -2.58 6.28
CA ALA A 418 10.01 -3.04 6.82
C ALA A 418 11.16 -2.09 6.45
N ASN A 419 11.18 -1.65 5.19
CA ASN A 419 12.13 -0.68 4.67
C ASN A 419 11.51 0.72 4.64
N CYS A 420 11.34 1.35 5.79
CA CYS A 420 11.12 2.79 5.88
C CYS A 420 12.46 3.55 5.74
N ASP A 421 13.22 3.28 4.65
CA ASP A 421 14.39 4.08 4.35
C ASP A 421 13.93 5.46 3.88
N ALA A 422 14.14 6.46 4.73
CA ALA A 422 14.00 7.85 4.33
C ALA A 422 15.10 8.14 3.30
N PHE A 423 14.71 8.75 2.17
CA PHE A 423 15.63 9.58 1.40
C PHE A 423 16.30 10.56 2.36
N GLY A 424 17.59 10.35 2.65
CA GLY A 424 18.33 11.21 3.59
C GLY A 424 19.52 10.59 4.33
N ALA A 425 20.09 9.48 3.86
CA ALA A 425 21.34 8.93 4.41
C ALA A 425 22.36 8.67 3.30
N GLU A 426 22.66 9.67 2.49
CA GLU A 426 23.88 9.71 1.66
C GLU A 426 24.43 11.15 1.66
N THR A 427 25.00 11.59 2.79
CA THR A 427 26.03 12.64 2.84
C THR A 427 26.68 12.66 4.22
N GLU A 428 27.36 11.57 4.59
CA GLU A 428 28.52 11.66 5.48
C GLU A 428 29.62 10.73 4.93
N ALA A 429 30.48 11.33 4.11
CA ALA A 429 31.85 10.90 3.83
C ALA A 429 32.69 12.14 3.50
#